data_AF-A0A7C6H9X3-F1
#
_entry.id   AF-A0A7C6H9X3-F1
#
_cell.length_a   1.000
_cell.length_b   1.000
_cell.length_c   1.000
_cell.angle_alpha   90.00
_cell.angle_beta   90.00
_cell.angle_gamma   90.00
#
_symmetry.space_group_name_H-M   'P 1'
#
loop_
_entity.id
_entity.type
_entity.pdbx_description
1 polymer ?
#
loop_
_entity_poly.entity_id
_entity_poly.type
_entity_poly.pdbx_seq_one_letter_code
_entity_poly.pdbx_strand_id
1 'polypeptide(L)'
;MLIILALLGGSILLVRAAYRRYRHTVGQLVGSLGLDLLGSTFVGMGMSLPALVLFFLTWMQNSERRRWIISGPYPLDRLGSGPLQVWIGILGVVVGCILLSLGLIIRTYAFSSDSRSNHTHS
;
A
#
# COMPACT_ATOMS: atom_id res chain seq x y z
N MET A 1 20.46 54.66 -6.77
CA MET A 1 19.77 53.87 -7.82
C MET A 1 20.38 52.47 -7.99
N LEU A 2 21.69 52.34 -8.23
CA LEU A 2 22.38 51.03 -8.38
C LEU A 2 22.25 50.09 -7.16
N ILE A 3 22.34 50.64 -5.94
CA ILE A 3 22.23 49.85 -4.69
C ILE A 3 20.83 49.24 -4.52
N ILE A 4 19.79 49.96 -4.92
CA ILE A 4 18.39 49.51 -4.82
C ILE A 4 18.13 48.36 -5.81
N LEU A 5 18.68 48.45 -7.03
CA LEU A 5 18.60 47.38 -8.03
C LEU A 5 19.37 46.12 -7.61
N ALA A 6 20.52 46.26 -6.96
CA ALA A 6 21.28 45.13 -6.45
C ALA A 6 20.56 44.40 -5.30
N LEU A 7 19.90 45.13 -4.40
CA LEU A 7 19.08 44.56 -3.32
C LEU A 7 17.83 43.83 -3.86
N LEU A 8 17.17 44.40 -4.88
CA LEU A 8 16.04 43.77 -5.57
C LEU A 8 16.47 42.51 -6.34
N GLY A 9 17.60 42.54 -7.04
CA GLY A 9 18.13 41.37 -7.75
C GLY A 9 18.56 40.25 -6.80
N GLY A 10 19.22 40.58 -5.69
CA GLY A 10 19.65 39.62 -4.68
C GLY A 10 18.48 38.92 -3.97
N SER A 11 17.42 39.66 -3.65
CA SER A 11 16.21 39.10 -3.03
C SER A 11 15.46 38.16 -3.97
N ILE A 12 15.36 38.48 -5.26
CA ILE A 12 14.76 37.58 -6.27
C ILE A 12 15.56 36.28 -6.43
N LEU A 13 16.89 36.36 -6.43
CA LEU A 13 17.76 35.18 -6.50
C LEU A 13 17.64 34.30 -5.24
N LEU A 14 17.55 34.91 -4.07
CA LEU A 14 17.31 34.22 -2.79
C LEU A 14 15.97 33.50 -2.78
N VAL A 15 14.90 34.16 -3.19
CA VAL A 15 13.56 33.56 -3.28
C VAL A 15 13.57 32.40 -4.28
N ARG A 16 14.24 32.54 -5.43
CA ARG A 16 14.32 31.49 -6.44
C ARG A 16 15.20 30.30 -5.99
N ALA A 17 16.23 30.54 -5.20
CA ALA A 17 17.07 29.50 -4.61
C ALA A 17 16.31 28.74 -3.50
N ALA A 18 15.64 29.47 -2.62
CA ALA A 18 14.77 28.92 -1.58
C ALA A 18 13.64 28.09 -2.19
N TYR A 19 12.99 28.59 -3.24
CA TYR A 19 11.92 27.88 -3.94
C TYR A 19 12.40 26.59 -4.63
N ARG A 20 13.59 26.61 -5.25
CA ARG A 20 14.21 25.41 -5.81
C ARG A 20 14.51 24.37 -4.73
N ARG A 21 15.07 24.80 -3.60
CA ARG A 21 15.40 23.92 -2.48
C ARG A 21 14.13 23.32 -1.85
N TYR A 22 13.11 24.15 -1.65
CA TYR A 22 11.80 23.73 -1.16
C TYR A 22 11.14 22.70 -2.09
N ARG A 23 11.18 22.92 -3.41
CA ARG A 23 10.63 21.97 -4.40
C ARG A 23 11.32 20.60 -4.36
N HIS A 24 12.63 20.55 -4.15
CA HIS A 24 13.36 19.29 -4.04
C HIS A 24 13.03 18.55 -2.73
N THR A 25 12.98 19.27 -1.61
CA THR A 25 12.64 18.69 -0.30
C THR A 25 11.19 18.20 -0.25
N VAL A 26 10.23 18.97 -0.79
CA VAL A 26 8.81 18.58 -0.85
C VAL A 26 8.62 17.38 -1.80
N GLY A 27 9.34 17.33 -2.93
CA GLY A 27 9.28 16.19 -3.84
C GLY A 27 9.76 14.87 -3.20
N GLN A 28 10.79 14.93 -2.37
CA GLN A 28 11.28 13.76 -1.62
C GLN A 28 10.31 13.35 -0.50
N LEU A 29 9.76 14.30 0.26
CA LEU A 29 8.76 14.01 1.31
C LEU A 29 7.48 13.39 0.74
N VAL A 30 6.95 13.94 -0.35
CA VAL A 30 5.73 13.42 -0.97
C VAL A 30 5.96 12.02 -1.56
N GLY A 31 7.15 11.77 -2.11
CA GLY A 31 7.56 10.46 -2.60
C GLY A 31 7.65 9.40 -1.49
N SER A 32 8.26 9.74 -0.35
CA SER A 32 8.37 8.82 0.79
C SER A 32 7.03 8.57 1.47
N LEU A 33 6.22 9.61 1.69
CA LEU A 33 4.85 9.50 2.20
C LEU A 33 3.97 8.61 1.32
N GLY A 34 4.09 8.73 0.00
CA GLY A 34 3.37 7.89 -0.96
C GLY A 34 3.74 6.41 -0.83
N LEU A 35 5.03 6.09 -0.73
CA LEU A 35 5.51 4.72 -0.56
C LEU A 35 5.15 4.13 0.80
N ASP A 36 5.15 4.92 1.87
CA ASP A 36 4.75 4.50 3.21
C ASP A 36 3.25 4.24 3.31
N LEU A 37 2.42 5.10 2.71
CA LEU A 37 0.97 4.87 2.60
C LEU A 37 0.68 3.61 1.78
N LEU A 38 1.35 3.44 0.64
CA LEU A 38 1.18 2.27 -0.20
C LEU A 38 1.60 1.00 0.56
N GLY A 39 2.79 0.99 1.16
CA GLY A 39 3.29 -0.12 1.98
C GLY A 39 2.37 -0.48 3.14
N SER A 40 1.87 0.51 3.89
CA SER A 40 0.92 0.28 4.99
C SER A 40 -0.43 -0.28 4.51
N THR A 41 -0.91 0.14 3.34
CA THR A 41 -2.12 -0.40 2.73
C THR A 41 -1.95 -1.88 2.34
N PHE A 42 -0.82 -2.23 1.72
CA PHE A 42 -0.50 -3.61 1.35
C PHE A 42 -0.34 -4.52 2.58
N VAL A 43 0.31 -4.04 3.64
CA VAL A 43 0.42 -4.77 4.91
C VAL A 43 -0.95 -4.95 5.57
N GLY A 44 -1.79 -3.90 5.58
CA GLY A 44 -3.15 -3.96 6.11
C GLY A 44 -4.04 -4.95 5.34
N MET A 45 -3.97 -4.94 4.02
CA MET A 45 -4.67 -5.92 3.17
C MET A 45 -4.13 -7.34 3.41
N GLY A 46 -2.81 -7.51 3.48
CA GLY A 46 -2.17 -8.81 3.72
C GLY A 46 -2.51 -9.44 5.07
N MET A 47 -2.74 -8.64 6.11
CA MET A 47 -3.18 -9.11 7.43
C MET A 47 -4.68 -9.37 7.52
N SER A 48 -5.50 -8.55 6.85
CA SER A 48 -6.96 -8.67 6.90
C SER A 48 -7.51 -9.79 6.00
N LEU A 49 -6.86 -10.09 4.87
CA LEU A 49 -7.28 -11.15 3.94
C LEU A 49 -7.38 -12.53 4.59
N PRO A 50 -6.36 -13.03 5.31
CA PRO A 50 -6.44 -14.32 6.00
C PRO A 50 -7.56 -14.35 7.06
N ALA A 51 -7.74 -13.26 7.81
CA ALA A 51 -8.82 -13.16 8.79
C ALA A 51 -10.21 -13.20 8.13
N LEU A 52 -10.37 -12.49 7.01
CA LEU A 52 -11.61 -12.47 6.23
C LEU A 52 -11.90 -13.82 5.57
N VAL A 53 -10.87 -14.52 5.11
CA VAL A 53 -10.97 -15.89 4.60
C VAL A 53 -11.42 -16.85 5.69
N LEU A 54 -10.80 -16.81 6.88
CA LEU A 54 -11.19 -17.66 8.01
C LEU A 54 -12.61 -17.35 8.48
N PHE A 55 -12.99 -16.07 8.53
CA PHE A 55 -14.35 -15.65 8.80
C PHE A 55 -15.33 -16.19 7.75
N PHE A 56 -15.00 -16.07 6.47
CA PHE A 56 -15.81 -16.61 5.38
C PHE A 56 -15.98 -18.14 5.48
N LEU A 57 -14.89 -18.86 5.78
CA LEU A 57 -14.92 -20.31 5.92
C LEU A 57 -15.81 -20.75 7.10
N THR A 58 -15.68 -20.10 8.26
CA THR A 58 -16.50 -20.39 9.44
C THR A 58 -17.96 -19.98 9.26
N TRP A 59 -18.21 -18.84 8.60
CA TRP A 59 -19.56 -18.40 8.23
C TRP A 59 -20.27 -19.40 7.31
N MET A 60 -19.52 -20.01 6.39
CA MET A 60 -19.99 -21.01 5.42
C MET A 60 -20.17 -22.41 6.00
N GLN A 61 -19.72 -22.68 7.24
CA GLN A 61 -19.99 -23.97 7.91
C GLN A 61 -21.48 -24.14 8.27
N ASN A 62 -22.25 -23.04 8.28
CA ASN A 62 -23.66 -23.09 8.62
C ASN A 62 -24.47 -23.78 7.50
N SER A 63 -24.99 -24.97 7.78
CA SER A 63 -25.55 -25.91 6.79
C SER A 63 -26.81 -25.40 6.07
N GLU A 64 -27.55 -24.48 6.67
CA GLU A 64 -28.69 -23.80 6.02
C GLU A 64 -28.23 -22.80 4.95
N ARG A 65 -27.20 -22.01 5.26
CA ARG A 65 -26.65 -21.01 4.31
C ARG A 65 -25.89 -21.68 3.17
N ARG A 66 -25.19 -22.77 3.48
CA ARG A 66 -24.52 -23.61 2.49
C ARG A 66 -25.50 -24.12 1.43
N ARG A 67 -26.70 -24.55 1.85
CA ARG A 67 -27.74 -25.07 0.94
C ARG A 67 -28.21 -24.01 -0.06
N TRP A 68 -28.41 -22.77 0.36
CA TRP A 68 -28.79 -21.66 -0.54
C TRP A 68 -27.76 -21.36 -1.64
N ILE A 69 -26.47 -21.51 -1.33
CA ILE A 69 -25.38 -21.24 -2.28
C ILE A 69 -25.19 -22.40 -3.26
N ILE A 70 -25.49 -23.63 -2.82
CA ILE A 70 -25.35 -24.87 -3.61
C ILE A 70 -26.63 -25.16 -4.43
N SER A 71 -27.76 -24.52 -4.13
CA SER A 71 -29.04 -24.73 -4.86
C SER A 71 -29.17 -23.93 -6.16
N GLY A 72 -28.09 -23.36 -6.68
CA GLY A 72 -28.10 -22.63 -7.96
C GLY A 72 -28.24 -23.55 -9.19
N PRO A 73 -28.61 -23.01 -10.36
CA PRO A 73 -28.61 -23.78 -11.60
C PRO A 73 -27.19 -24.24 -11.96
N TYR A 74 -27.06 -25.42 -12.54
CA TYR A 74 -25.79 -25.96 -13.00
C TYR A 74 -25.05 -24.93 -13.88
N PRO A 75 -23.74 -24.66 -13.69
CA PRO A 75 -22.78 -25.33 -12.78
C PRO A 75 -22.52 -24.59 -11.45
N LEU A 76 -23.36 -23.60 -11.09
CA LEU A 76 -23.20 -22.79 -9.89
C LEU A 76 -23.49 -23.59 -8.60
N ASP A 77 -24.16 -24.73 -8.74
CA ASP A 77 -24.42 -25.71 -7.68
C ASP A 77 -23.15 -26.21 -6.98
N ARG A 78 -21.99 -26.15 -7.65
CA ARG A 78 -20.73 -26.68 -7.11
C ARG A 78 -19.84 -25.63 -6.43
N LEU A 79 -20.15 -24.34 -6.54
CA LEU A 79 -19.32 -23.26 -5.98
C LEU A 79 -19.27 -23.29 -4.45
N GLY A 80 -20.35 -23.73 -3.80
CA GLY A 80 -20.40 -23.96 -2.37
C GLY A 80 -19.91 -25.34 -1.92
N SER A 81 -19.37 -26.18 -2.81
CA SER A 81 -18.95 -27.56 -2.44
C SER A 81 -17.75 -27.56 -1.49
N GLY A 82 -17.66 -28.59 -0.63
CA GLY A 82 -16.59 -28.78 0.36
C GLY A 82 -15.18 -28.55 -0.19
N PRO A 83 -14.77 -29.24 -1.27
CA PRO A 83 -13.43 -29.12 -1.83
C PRO A 83 -13.13 -27.73 -2.40
N LEU A 84 -14.05 -27.14 -3.19
CA LEU A 84 -13.86 -25.82 -3.81
C LEU A 84 -13.73 -24.71 -2.76
N GLN A 85 -14.53 -24.77 -1.69
CA GLN A 85 -14.48 -23.81 -0.60
C GLN A 85 -13.10 -23.79 0.09
N VAL A 86 -12.51 -24.96 0.32
CA VAL A 86 -11.16 -25.07 0.91
C VAL A 86 -10.10 -24.49 -0.03
N TRP A 87 -10.20 -24.76 -1.34
CA TRP A 87 -9.29 -24.17 -2.34
C TRP A 87 -9.36 -22.65 -2.39
N ILE A 88 -10.55 -22.06 -2.34
CA ILE A 88 -10.73 -20.60 -2.26
C ILE A 88 -10.07 -20.05 -0.99
N GLY A 89 -10.19 -20.76 0.13
CA GLY A 89 -9.52 -20.40 1.37
C GLY A 89 -8.00 -20.42 1.26
N ILE A 90 -7.43 -21.50 0.71
CA ILE A 90 -5.99 -21.63 0.48
C ILE A 90 -5.49 -20.51 -0.44
N LEU A 91 -6.19 -20.25 -1.55
CA LEU A 91 -5.84 -19.16 -2.47
C LEU A 91 -5.88 -17.79 -1.77
N GLY A 92 -6.89 -17.53 -0.95
CA GLY A 92 -7.00 -16.27 -0.21
C GLY A 92 -5.86 -16.08 0.79
N VAL A 93 -5.44 -17.14 1.50
CA VAL A 93 -4.28 -17.10 2.40
C VAL A 93 -2.99 -16.84 1.63
N VAL A 94 -2.77 -17.54 0.50
CA VAL A 94 -1.59 -17.35 -0.35
C VAL A 94 -1.51 -15.91 -0.86
N VAL A 95 -2.62 -15.36 -1.38
CA VAL A 95 -2.69 -13.97 -1.83
C VAL A 95 -2.43 -13.00 -0.67
N GLY A 96 -2.97 -13.26 0.52
CA GLY A 96 -2.68 -12.48 1.72
C GLY A 96 -1.19 -12.44 2.08
N CYS A 97 -0.51 -13.59 2.06
CA CYS A 97 0.93 -13.69 2.30
C CYS A 97 1.75 -12.95 1.24
N ILE A 98 1.35 -13.02 -0.02
CA ILE A 98 2.00 -12.28 -1.12
C ILE A 98 1.87 -10.77 -0.89
N LEU A 99 0.66 -10.27 -0.59
CA LEU A 99 0.43 -8.84 -0.33
C LEU A 99 1.21 -8.35 0.89
N LEU A 100 1.25 -9.17 1.96
CA LEU A 100 2.00 -8.86 3.18
C LEU A 100 3.49 -8.75 2.89
N SER A 101 4.07 -9.73 2.18
CA SER A 101 5.49 -9.71 1.81
C SER A 101 5.83 -8.51 0.93
N LEU A 102 5.02 -8.20 -0.09
CA LEU A 102 5.16 -6.99 -0.92
C LEU A 102 5.09 -5.70 -0.08
N GLY A 103 4.13 -5.60 0.83
CA GLY A 103 3.99 -4.42 1.70
C GLY A 103 5.20 -4.20 2.60
N LEU A 104 5.75 -5.27 3.18
CA LEU A 104 6.97 -5.20 3.99
C LEU A 104 8.19 -4.80 3.15
N ILE A 105 8.33 -5.38 1.96
CA ILE A 105 9.42 -5.06 1.02
C ILE A 105 9.38 -3.58 0.64
N ILE A 106 8.22 -3.06 0.25
CA ILE A 106 8.05 -1.64 -0.11
C ILE A 106 8.44 -0.72 1.06
N ARG A 107 8.01 -1.07 2.28
CA ARG A 107 8.36 -0.32 3.49
C ARG A 107 9.87 -0.33 3.77
N THR A 108 10.55 -1.46 3.56
CA THR A 108 12.01 -1.53 3.74
C THR A 108 12.77 -0.68 2.71
N TYR A 109 12.29 -0.61 1.47
CA TYR A 109 12.88 0.25 0.44
C TYR A 109 12.63 1.74 0.67
N ALA A 110 11.45 2.11 1.19
CA ALA A 110 11.15 3.49 1.57
C ALA A 110 12.12 3.98 2.67
N PHE A 111 12.31 3.18 3.72
CA PHE A 111 13.24 3.49 4.81
C PHE A 111 14.70 3.62 4.35
N SER A 112 15.13 2.73 3.44
CA SER A 112 16.50 2.73 2.89
C SER A 112 16.78 3.97 2.03
N SER A 113 15.78 4.46 1.30
CA SER A 113 15.93 5.65 0.45
C SER A 113 16.10 6.94 1.28
N ASP A 114 15.42 7.02 2.42
CA ASP A 114 15.51 8.17 3.32
C ASP A 114 16.90 8.28 3.97
N SER A 115 17.43 7.17 4.51
CA SER A 115 18.78 7.12 5.10
C SER A 115 19.89 7.52 4.11
N ARG A 116 19.76 7.16 2.83
CA ARG A 116 20.76 7.49 1.81
C ARG A 116 20.83 8.98 1.48
N SER A 117 19.70 9.69 1.59
CA SER A 117 19.63 11.13 1.35
C SER A 117 20.34 11.95 2.44
N ASN A 118 20.29 11.48 3.70
CA ASN A 118 20.92 12.16 4.83
C ASN A 118 22.46 12.10 4.78
N HIS A 119 23.04 11.00 4.29
CA HIS A 119 24.51 10.88 4.17
C HIS A 119 25.13 11.70 3.04
N THR A 120 24.36 12.10 2.03
CA THR A 120 24.87 12.97 0.94
C THR A 120 24.88 14.46 1.31
N HIS A 121 24.31 14.82 2.46
CA HIS A 121 24.20 16.20 2.94
C HIS A 121 25.10 16.52 4.15
N SER A 122 25.87 15.54 4.65
CA SER A 122 26.94 15.71 5.66
C SER A 122 28.31 15.82 5.00
#